data_AF-R0GDT2-F1
#
_entry.id   AF-R0GDT2-F1
#
_cell.length_a   1.000
_cell.length_b   1.000
_cell.length_c   1.000
_cell.angle_alpha   90.00
_cell.angle_beta   90.00
_cell.angle_gamma   90.00
#
_symmetry.space_group_name_H-M   'P 1'
#
loop_
_entity.id
_entity.type
_entity.pdbx_description
1 polymer ?
#
loop_
_entity_poly.entity_id
_entity_poly.type
_entity_poly.pdbx_seq_one_letter_code
_entity_poly.pdbx_strand_id
1 'polypeptide(L)'
;MVLITKMSLSVYIIHLLIFSLISTSVISNQAEDNLLQGLNSYRTAQKVPPFAKNDKADCVADEIADKLEDQPCTNHTTASTTVVPGSVPPQLTNFQEILSECKIDPNTTRDGLILPICIPNRIPTLALTNYTQTGYARYLNDSKYVGAGVGSEKEWMVVVLTTSSPGGSFVAGEATSVRVMAGLGLMGLLFSCLVLF
;
A
#
# COMPACT_ATOMS: atom_id res chain seq x y z
N MET A 1 6.19 14.30 -44.00
CA MET A 1 7.30 13.52 -43.40
C MET A 1 7.52 13.86 -41.92
N VAL A 2 7.61 15.14 -41.53
CA VAL A 2 7.82 15.57 -40.11
C VAL A 2 6.70 15.12 -39.16
N LEU A 3 5.43 15.11 -39.59
CA LEU A 3 4.28 14.74 -38.76
C LEU A 3 4.23 13.23 -38.45
N ILE A 4 4.63 12.38 -39.40
CA ILE A 4 4.67 10.90 -39.26
C ILE A 4 5.77 10.48 -38.28
N THR A 5 6.95 11.11 -38.35
CA THR A 5 8.03 10.91 -37.36
C THR A 5 7.64 11.38 -35.95
N LYS A 6 6.82 12.43 -35.83
CA LYS A 6 6.37 12.97 -34.54
C LYS A 6 5.29 12.09 -33.88
N MET A 7 4.40 11.50 -34.68
CA MET A 7 3.43 10.48 -34.23
C MET A 7 4.14 9.18 -33.80
N SER A 8 5.13 8.71 -34.57
CA SER A 8 5.96 7.56 -34.21
C SER A 8 6.73 7.78 -32.90
N LEU A 9 7.29 8.98 -32.70
CA LEU A 9 7.98 9.35 -31.46
C LEU A 9 7.00 9.43 -30.26
N SER A 10 5.81 9.99 -30.45
CA SER A 10 4.76 10.07 -29.42
C SER A 10 4.31 8.68 -28.95
N VAL A 11 4.03 7.77 -29.89
CA VAL A 11 3.63 6.39 -29.58
C VAL A 11 4.75 5.64 -28.86
N TYR A 12 6.01 5.85 -29.26
CA TYR A 12 7.16 5.27 -28.58
C TYR A 12 7.32 5.80 -27.15
N ILE A 13 7.14 7.10 -26.93
CA ILE A 13 7.14 7.70 -25.59
C ILE A 13 6.02 7.10 -24.72
N ILE A 14 4.81 6.96 -25.26
CA ILE A 14 3.69 6.35 -24.53
C ILE A 14 4.00 4.88 -24.15
N HIS A 15 4.58 4.09 -25.05
CA HIS A 15 4.98 2.72 -24.76
C HIS A 15 6.07 2.65 -23.67
N LEU A 16 7.05 3.56 -23.71
CA LEU A 16 8.08 3.64 -22.67
C LEU A 16 7.50 4.04 -21.31
N LEU A 17 6.54 4.97 -21.28
CA LEU A 17 5.86 5.36 -20.05
C LEU A 17 5.04 4.20 -19.47
N ILE A 18 4.27 3.49 -20.30
CA ILE A 18 3.49 2.32 -19.87
C ILE A 18 4.43 1.23 -19.34
N PHE A 19 5.52 0.92 -20.05
CA PHE A 19 6.50 -0.08 -19.62
C PHE A 19 7.18 0.31 -18.30
N SER A 20 7.50 1.59 -18.12
CA SER A 20 8.04 2.12 -16.87
C SER A 20 7.08 1.94 -15.70
N LEU A 21 5.80 2.29 -15.88
CA LEU A 21 4.76 2.16 -14.84
C LEU A 21 4.51 0.69 -14.45
N ILE A 22 4.48 -0.20 -15.43
CA ILE A 22 4.32 -1.65 -15.17
C ILE A 22 5.54 -2.17 -14.39
N SER A 23 6.74 -1.75 -14.78
CA SER A 23 7.97 -2.21 -14.13
C SER A 23 8.05 -1.76 -12.67
N THR A 24 7.68 -0.51 -12.36
CA THR A 24 7.65 0.01 -10.98
C THR A 24 6.61 -0.71 -10.13
N SER A 25 5.40 -0.91 -10.67
CA SER A 25 4.33 -1.65 -9.98
C SER A 25 4.75 -3.09 -9.67
N VAL A 26 5.36 -3.81 -10.61
CA VAL A 26 5.84 -5.18 -10.39
C VAL A 26 6.93 -5.24 -9.31
N ILE A 27 7.85 -4.27 -9.28
CA ILE A 27 8.91 -4.20 -8.26
C ILE A 27 8.31 -3.92 -6.88
N SER A 28 7.33 -3.02 -6.78
CA SER A 28 6.63 -2.70 -5.52
C SER A 28 5.96 -3.94 -4.93
N ASN A 29 5.12 -4.60 -5.75
CA ASN A 29 4.43 -5.83 -5.37
C ASN A 29 5.41 -6.92 -4.90
N GLN A 30 6.55 -7.07 -5.58
CA GLN A 30 7.55 -8.05 -5.19
C GLN A 30 8.19 -7.71 -3.83
N ALA A 31 8.43 -6.44 -3.53
CA ALA A 31 8.98 -5.99 -2.25
C ALA A 31 7.98 -6.20 -1.11
N GLU A 32 6.71 -5.88 -1.34
CA GLU A 32 5.60 -6.06 -0.40
C GLU A 32 5.37 -7.55 -0.08
N ASP A 33 5.30 -8.40 -1.11
CA ASP A 33 5.14 -9.85 -0.94
C ASP A 33 6.34 -10.48 -0.21
N ASN A 34 7.56 -10.04 -0.51
CA ASN A 34 8.77 -10.48 0.21
C ASN A 34 8.75 -10.06 1.68
N LEU A 35 8.27 -8.84 1.97
CA LEU A 35 8.14 -8.37 3.35
C LEU A 35 7.10 -9.19 4.10
N LEU A 36 5.92 -9.43 3.52
CA LEU A 36 4.88 -10.25 4.12
C LEU A 36 5.37 -11.68 4.39
N GLN A 37 6.11 -12.27 3.45
CA GLN A 37 6.75 -13.58 3.63
C GLN A 37 7.77 -13.56 4.79
N GLY A 38 8.58 -12.51 4.89
CA GLY A 38 9.54 -12.33 5.98
C GLY A 38 8.85 -12.22 7.35
N LEU A 39 7.78 -11.44 7.43
CA LEU A 39 6.97 -11.30 8.65
C LEU A 39 6.31 -12.63 9.06
N ASN A 40 5.82 -13.40 8.08
CA ASN A 40 5.24 -14.72 8.33
C ASN A 40 6.28 -15.75 8.78
N SER A 41 7.49 -15.68 8.24
CA SER A 41 8.63 -16.50 8.69
C SER A 41 8.99 -16.17 10.14
N TYR A 42 9.03 -14.88 10.47
CA TYR A 42 9.24 -14.41 11.84
C TYR A 42 8.13 -14.91 12.79
N ARG A 43 6.84 -14.75 12.44
CA ARG A 43 5.72 -15.24 13.26
C ARG A 43 5.75 -16.74 13.50
N THR A 44 6.11 -17.50 12.46
CA THR A 44 6.31 -18.95 12.56
C THR A 44 7.40 -19.29 13.56
N ALA A 45 8.54 -18.57 13.54
CA ALA A 45 9.60 -18.73 14.52
C ALA A 45 9.14 -18.37 15.96
N GLN A 46 8.22 -17.42 16.09
CA GLN A 46 7.58 -17.05 17.37
C GLN A 46 6.41 -17.97 17.76
N LYS A 47 6.12 -19.03 16.98
CA LYS A 47 5.02 -20.00 17.19
C LYS A 47 3.63 -19.36 17.17
N VAL A 48 3.46 -18.29 16.38
CA VAL A 48 2.17 -17.64 16.13
C VAL A 48 1.78 -17.88 14.66
N PRO A 49 0.48 -18.11 14.33
CA PRO A 49 0.06 -18.36 12.96
C PRO A 49 0.49 -17.24 12.00
N PRO A 50 0.87 -17.54 10.75
CA PRO A 50 1.17 -16.51 9.76
C PRO A 50 -0.06 -15.63 9.50
N PHE A 51 0.16 -14.39 9.08
CA PHE A 51 -0.88 -13.51 8.58
C PHE A 51 -1.43 -14.03 7.25
N ALA A 52 -2.75 -14.00 7.10
CA ALA A 52 -3.40 -14.04 5.80
C ALA A 52 -3.26 -12.69 5.08
N LYS A 53 -2.98 -12.70 3.77
CA LYS A 53 -3.02 -11.49 2.96
C LYS A 53 -4.44 -10.91 2.98
N ASN A 54 -4.57 -9.59 3.11
CA ASN A 54 -5.85 -8.89 3.14
C ASN A 54 -5.83 -7.74 2.14
N ASP A 55 -6.49 -7.92 1.00
CA ASP A 55 -6.48 -6.97 -0.12
C ASP A 55 -7.00 -5.56 0.24
N LYS A 56 -7.90 -5.46 1.25
CA LYS A 56 -8.41 -4.17 1.71
C LYS A 56 -7.38 -3.46 2.59
N ALA A 57 -6.68 -4.21 3.43
CA ALA A 57 -5.55 -3.69 4.19
C ALA A 57 -4.36 -3.35 3.29
N ASP A 58 -4.13 -4.09 2.19
CA ASP A 58 -3.13 -3.76 1.16
C ASP A 58 -3.43 -2.38 0.57
N CYS A 59 -4.66 -2.17 0.08
CA CYS A 59 -5.08 -0.87 -0.44
C CYS A 59 -4.86 0.27 0.57
N VAL A 60 -5.22 0.06 1.84
CA VAL A 60 -5.00 1.08 2.88
C VAL A 60 -3.51 1.33 3.09
N ALA A 61 -2.67 0.30 3.02
CA ALA A 61 -1.23 0.44 3.16
C ALA A 61 -0.63 1.23 2.00
N ASP A 62 -1.06 0.95 0.76
CA ASP A 62 -0.64 1.67 -0.46
C ASP A 62 -0.99 3.15 -0.36
N GLU A 63 -2.26 3.47 -0.10
CA GLU A 63 -2.73 4.86 0.00
C GLU A 63 -2.04 5.64 1.12
N ILE A 64 -1.65 4.96 2.21
CA ILE A 64 -0.87 5.60 3.28
C ILE A 64 0.57 5.83 2.82
N ALA A 65 1.19 4.87 2.14
CA ALA A 65 2.54 5.01 1.62
C ALA A 65 2.61 6.17 0.61
N ASP A 66 1.64 6.25 -0.30
CA ASP A 66 1.48 7.33 -1.28
C ASP A 66 1.34 8.68 -0.58
N LYS A 67 0.47 8.80 0.43
CA LYS A 67 0.32 10.07 1.17
C LYS A 67 1.56 10.45 2.00
N LEU A 68 2.43 9.49 2.33
CA LEU A 68 3.67 9.73 3.04
C LEU A 68 4.86 9.99 2.10
N GLU A 69 4.72 9.74 0.80
CA GLU A 69 5.84 9.69 -0.15
C GLU A 69 6.70 10.96 -0.18
N ASP A 70 6.06 12.13 0.02
CA ASP A 70 6.74 13.43 0.02
C ASP A 70 7.27 13.84 1.39
N GLN A 71 6.98 13.07 2.45
CA GLN A 71 7.56 13.28 3.76
C GLN A 71 9.00 12.76 3.76
N PRO A 72 9.99 13.62 4.09
CA PRO A 72 11.39 13.24 3.99
C PRO A 72 11.74 12.21 5.08
N CYS A 73 12.26 11.05 4.67
CA CYS A 73 12.78 10.03 5.59
C CYS A 73 14.21 10.38 6.04
N THR A 74 14.33 11.35 6.95
CA THR A 74 15.65 11.86 7.39
C THR A 74 16.27 11.03 8.51
N ASN A 75 15.46 10.38 9.35
CA ASN A 75 15.89 9.46 10.38
C ASN A 75 15.07 8.18 10.26
N HIS A 76 15.72 7.02 10.43
CA HIS A 76 14.99 5.77 10.59
C HIS A 76 13.95 5.97 11.68
N THR A 77 12.67 5.82 11.34
CA THR A 77 11.62 5.78 12.34
C THR A 77 11.84 4.50 13.15
N THR A 78 12.66 4.59 14.19
CA THR A 78 12.69 3.56 15.22
C THR A 78 11.28 3.51 15.75
N ALA A 79 10.60 2.38 15.54
CA ALA A 79 9.27 2.09 16.03
C ALA A 79 9.24 1.99 17.57
N SER A 80 9.63 3.08 18.21
CA SER A 80 9.69 3.32 19.65
C SER A 80 8.37 3.91 20.16
N THR A 81 7.45 4.27 19.26
CA THR A 81 6.14 4.83 19.61
C THR A 81 5.14 3.71 19.85
N THR A 82 4.46 3.78 21.00
CA THR A 82 3.33 2.91 21.26
C THR A 82 2.17 3.26 20.31
N VAL A 83 1.86 2.35 19.38
CA VAL A 83 0.70 2.49 18.48
C VAL A 83 -0.55 2.00 19.20
N VAL A 84 -1.59 2.83 19.26
CA VAL A 84 -2.87 2.45 19.85
C VAL A 84 -3.73 1.82 18.74
N PRO A 85 -4.39 0.66 18.97
CA PRO A 85 -5.35 0.12 18.00
C PRO A 85 -6.38 1.17 17.57
N GLY A 86 -6.62 1.28 16.26
CA GLY A 86 -7.52 2.28 15.68
C GLY A 86 -6.98 3.72 15.71
N SER A 87 -5.77 3.95 16.23
CA SER A 87 -5.09 5.24 16.07
C SER A 87 -4.46 5.32 14.69
N VAL A 88 -4.63 6.49 14.08
CA VAL A 88 -4.03 6.85 12.81
C VAL A 88 -2.71 7.57 13.11
N PRO A 89 -1.62 7.30 12.37
CA PRO A 89 -0.39 8.07 12.50
C PRO A 89 -0.69 9.58 12.43
N PRO A 90 -0.17 10.44 13.33
CA PRO A 90 -0.53 11.87 13.39
C PRO A 90 -0.32 12.62 12.08
N GLN A 91 0.59 12.11 11.24
CA GLN A 91 0.94 12.63 9.94
C GLN A 91 -0.14 12.41 8.87
N LEU A 92 -1.16 11.60 9.17
CA LEU A 92 -2.20 11.19 8.23
C LEU A 92 -3.55 11.81 8.62
N THR A 93 -3.80 13.03 8.15
CA THR A 93 -5.03 13.78 8.44
C THR A 93 -6.27 13.28 7.69
N ASN A 94 -6.08 12.47 6.63
CA ASN A 94 -7.13 12.12 5.66
C ASN A 94 -7.51 10.63 5.68
N PHE A 95 -7.50 9.98 6.85
CA PHE A 95 -7.79 8.54 6.90
C PHE A 95 -9.17 8.16 6.33
N GLN A 96 -10.19 9.02 6.49
CA GLN A 96 -11.52 8.77 5.90
C GLN A 96 -11.51 8.76 4.36
N GLU A 97 -10.66 9.57 3.73
CA GLU A 97 -10.47 9.58 2.28
C GLU A 97 -9.91 8.23 1.81
N ILE A 98 -8.89 7.72 2.51
CA ILE A 98 -8.27 6.42 2.23
C ILE A 98 -9.29 5.28 2.36
N LEU A 99 -10.09 5.29 3.42
CA LEU A 99 -11.13 4.28 3.60
C LEU A 99 -12.19 4.33 2.49
N SER A 100 -12.51 5.54 1.99
CA SER A 100 -13.41 5.71 0.85
C SER A 100 -12.80 5.18 -0.44
N GLU A 101 -11.54 5.52 -0.75
CA GLU A 101 -10.79 5.04 -1.92
C GLU A 101 -10.74 3.49 -1.94
N CYS A 102 -10.42 2.91 -0.78
CA CYS A 102 -10.37 1.46 -0.59
C CYS A 102 -11.74 0.80 -0.40
N LYS A 103 -12.83 1.57 -0.36
CA LYS A 103 -14.22 1.09 -0.18
C LYS A 103 -14.40 0.25 1.07
N ILE A 104 -13.93 0.74 2.22
CA ILE A 104 -13.95 0.05 3.51
C ILE A 104 -14.98 0.69 4.43
N ASP A 105 -15.71 -0.13 5.20
CA ASP A 105 -16.56 0.38 6.29
C ASP A 105 -15.67 0.89 7.43
N PRO A 106 -15.72 2.19 7.79
CA PRO A 106 -14.90 2.75 8.87
C PRO A 106 -15.09 2.07 10.22
N ASN A 107 -16.24 1.45 10.47
CA ASN A 107 -16.50 0.73 11.71
C ASN A 107 -15.69 -0.56 11.84
N THR A 108 -15.04 -1.00 10.77
CA THR A 108 -14.34 -2.29 10.68
C THR A 108 -12.82 -2.15 10.74
N THR A 109 -12.34 -0.98 11.17
CA THR A 109 -10.91 -0.60 11.21
C THR A 109 -10.37 -0.30 12.62
N ARG A 110 -11.26 -0.14 13.62
CA ARG A 110 -10.98 0.29 15.00
C ARG A 110 -10.03 -0.64 15.77
N ASP A 111 -10.07 -1.94 15.49
CA ASP A 111 -9.23 -2.93 16.16
C ASP A 111 -7.94 -3.23 15.37
N GLY A 112 -7.79 -2.62 14.18
CA GLY A 112 -6.61 -2.74 13.33
C GLY A 112 -5.42 -1.91 13.83
N LEU A 113 -4.26 -2.14 13.21
CA LEU A 113 -3.06 -1.32 13.42
C LEU A 113 -2.45 -0.90 12.09
N ILE A 114 -1.92 0.31 12.07
CA ILE A 114 -1.14 0.85 10.95
C ILE A 114 0.28 1.04 11.46
N LEU A 115 1.23 0.35 10.83
CA LEU A 115 2.63 0.31 11.24
C LEU A 115 3.50 0.89 10.11
N PRO A 116 3.59 2.21 9.98
CA PRO A 116 4.47 2.83 9.00
C PRO A 116 5.92 2.74 9.50
N ILE A 117 6.84 2.49 8.58
CA ILE A 117 8.27 2.71 8.75
C ILE A 117 8.79 3.48 7.54
N CYS A 118 9.87 4.23 7.74
CA CYS A 118 10.60 4.83 6.64
C CYS A 118 12.04 4.28 6.64
N ILE A 119 12.53 3.93 5.45
CA ILE A 119 13.83 3.30 5.22
C ILE A 119 14.52 4.07 4.10
N PRO A 120 15.51 4.91 4.42
CA PRO A 120 16.35 5.55 3.42
C PRO A 120 16.93 4.49 2.47
N ASN A 121 16.85 4.72 1.17
CA ASN A 121 17.33 3.81 0.12
C ASN A 121 16.61 2.44 0.02
N ARG A 122 15.42 2.27 0.62
CA ARG A 122 14.54 1.08 0.49
C ARG A 122 15.24 -0.28 0.69
N ILE A 123 16.17 -0.41 1.65
CA ILE A 123 16.87 -1.69 1.89
C ILE A 123 15.90 -2.70 2.54
N PRO A 124 15.47 -3.80 1.86
CA PRO A 124 14.37 -4.64 2.36
C PRO A 124 14.69 -5.39 3.66
N THR A 125 15.95 -5.79 3.86
CA THR A 125 16.40 -6.44 5.11
C THR A 125 16.29 -5.51 6.32
N LEU A 126 16.42 -4.20 6.10
CA LEU A 126 16.26 -3.21 7.15
C LEU A 126 14.78 -3.01 7.52
N ALA A 127 13.87 -3.24 6.58
CA ALA A 127 12.44 -3.21 6.84
C ALA A 127 12.01 -4.29 7.82
N LEU A 128 12.38 -5.53 7.51
CA LEU A 128 12.06 -6.67 8.36
C LEU A 128 12.66 -6.49 9.77
N THR A 129 13.89 -5.97 9.85
CA THR A 129 14.54 -5.64 11.13
C THR A 129 13.75 -4.59 11.92
N ASN A 130 13.28 -3.52 11.28
CA ASN A 130 12.48 -2.48 11.95
C ASN A 130 11.14 -3.01 12.44
N TYR A 131 10.50 -3.94 11.74
CA TYR A 131 9.27 -4.55 12.20
C TYR A 131 9.51 -5.55 13.35
N THR A 132 10.56 -6.36 13.26
CA THR A 132 10.78 -7.52 14.15
C THR A 132 11.67 -7.25 15.37
N GLN A 133 12.46 -6.18 15.37
CA GLN A 133 13.42 -5.87 16.45
C GLN A 133 13.10 -4.56 17.20
N THR A 134 11.91 -4.00 17.01
CA THR A 134 11.46 -2.75 17.66
C THR A 134 10.19 -2.98 18.49
N GLY A 135 9.57 -1.90 18.97
CA GLY A 135 8.28 -1.95 19.65
C GLY A 135 7.15 -2.56 18.82
N TYR A 136 7.27 -2.65 17.48
CA TYR A 136 6.28 -3.31 16.64
C TYR A 136 6.25 -4.83 16.81
N ALA A 137 7.35 -5.45 17.24
CA ALA A 137 7.45 -6.89 17.43
C ALA A 137 6.35 -7.43 18.36
N ARG A 138 5.92 -6.63 19.35
CA ARG A 138 4.84 -7.04 20.27
C ARG A 138 3.50 -7.26 19.56
N TYR A 139 3.21 -6.52 18.50
CA TYR A 139 1.99 -6.70 17.71
C TYR A 139 2.15 -7.84 16.72
N LEU A 140 3.34 -8.00 16.14
CA LEU A 140 3.65 -9.15 15.28
C LEU A 140 3.59 -10.47 16.06
N ASN A 141 3.86 -10.46 17.36
CA ASN A 141 3.79 -11.64 18.23
C ASN A 141 2.38 -11.85 18.83
N ASP A 142 1.45 -10.93 18.60
CA ASP A 142 0.10 -11.01 19.14
C ASP A 142 -0.79 -11.83 18.17
N SER A 143 -1.37 -12.92 18.69
CA SER A 143 -2.23 -13.81 17.91
C SER A 143 -3.59 -13.21 17.57
N LYS A 144 -3.97 -12.06 18.18
CA LYS A 144 -5.21 -11.37 17.81
C LYS A 144 -5.20 -10.83 16.38
N TYR A 145 -4.00 -10.54 15.85
CA TYR A 145 -3.83 -10.14 14.46
C TYR A 145 -3.68 -11.38 13.59
N VAL A 146 -4.60 -11.52 12.64
CA VAL A 146 -4.77 -12.72 11.81
C VAL A 146 -4.50 -12.47 10.34
N GLY A 147 -4.52 -11.20 9.91
CA GLY A 147 -4.19 -10.81 8.55
C GLY A 147 -3.34 -9.56 8.50
N ALA A 148 -2.78 -9.32 7.32
CA ALA A 148 -1.97 -8.15 7.06
C ALA A 148 -2.14 -7.69 5.61
N GLY A 149 -2.03 -6.38 5.42
CA GLY A 149 -1.71 -5.79 4.14
C GLY A 149 -0.40 -5.02 4.17
N VAL A 150 0.28 -4.93 3.04
CA VAL A 150 1.58 -4.29 2.90
C VAL A 150 1.55 -3.38 1.68
N GLY A 151 2.02 -2.14 1.85
CA GLY A 151 2.14 -1.17 0.77
C GLY A 151 3.45 -0.40 0.88
N SER A 152 3.96 0.06 -0.25
CA SER A 152 5.22 0.79 -0.29
C SER A 152 5.28 1.87 -1.37
N GLU A 153 5.78 3.04 -1.00
CA GLU A 153 6.06 4.13 -1.94
C GLU A 153 7.23 4.97 -1.40
N LYS A 154 8.13 5.37 -2.31
CA LYS A 154 9.44 5.97 -2.01
C LYS A 154 10.09 5.26 -0.82
N GLU A 155 10.47 6.00 0.21
CA GLU A 155 11.19 5.44 1.34
C GLU A 155 10.24 4.82 2.38
N TRP A 156 8.94 4.80 2.13
CA TRP A 156 7.93 4.38 3.08
C TRP A 156 7.47 2.95 2.79
N MET A 157 7.38 2.17 3.87
CA MET A 157 6.70 0.89 3.87
C MET A 157 5.69 0.88 5.00
N VAL A 158 4.50 0.39 4.72
CA VAL A 158 3.37 0.39 5.64
C VAL A 158 2.86 -1.04 5.76
N VAL A 159 2.72 -1.51 7.00
CA VAL A 159 2.05 -2.77 7.30
C VAL A 159 0.76 -2.45 8.05
N VAL A 160 -0.37 -2.91 7.52
CA VAL A 160 -1.67 -2.78 8.16
C VAL A 160 -2.07 -4.15 8.71
N LEU A 161 -2.21 -4.27 10.03
CA LEU A 161 -2.63 -5.51 10.68
C LEU A 161 -4.15 -5.54 10.89
N THR A 162 -4.75 -6.69 10.57
CA THR A 162 -6.19 -6.94 10.71
C THR A 162 -6.46 -8.00 11.77
N THR A 163 -7.66 -7.97 12.34
CA THR A 163 -8.14 -8.92 13.35
C THR A 163 -9.30 -9.73 12.78
N SER A 164 -9.68 -10.80 13.49
CA SER A 164 -10.91 -11.54 13.18
C SER A 164 -12.17 -10.90 13.79
N SER A 165 -12.03 -9.79 14.54
CA SER A 165 -13.18 -9.08 15.10
C SER A 165 -13.86 -8.22 14.02
N PRO A 166 -15.18 -8.00 14.10
CA PRO A 166 -15.86 -7.08 13.18
C PRO A 166 -15.24 -5.68 13.17
N GLY A 167 -14.67 -5.26 14.31
CA GLY A 167 -14.02 -3.96 14.47
C GLY A 167 -12.65 -3.83 13.79
N GLY A 168 -12.03 -4.90 13.29
CA GLY A 168 -10.70 -4.86 12.67
C GLY A 168 -10.54 -5.76 11.44
N SER A 169 -11.65 -6.14 10.80
CA SER A 169 -11.65 -7.02 9.64
C SER A 169 -11.44 -6.32 8.29
N PHE A 170 -11.55 -4.98 8.24
CA PHE A 170 -11.40 -4.16 7.02
C PHE A 170 -12.33 -4.62 5.88
N VAL A 171 -13.58 -4.93 6.20
CA VAL A 171 -14.54 -5.40 5.19
C VAL A 171 -15.09 -4.23 4.36
N ALA A 172 -15.62 -4.57 3.18
CA ALA A 172 -16.17 -3.57 2.28
C ALA A 172 -17.36 -2.83 2.92
N GLY A 173 -17.41 -1.52 2.75
CA GLY A 173 -18.58 -0.72 3.10
C GLY A 173 -19.66 -0.78 2.02
N GLU A 174 -20.91 -0.50 2.38
CA GLU A 174 -21.96 -0.28 1.39
C GLU A 174 -21.57 0.91 0.52
N ALA A 175 -21.34 0.65 -0.77
CA ALA A 175 -20.95 1.69 -1.70
C ALA A 175 -22.13 2.62 -1.96
N THR A 176 -22.12 3.83 -1.38
CA THR A 176 -22.85 4.95 -2.00
C THR A 176 -22.11 5.26 -3.29
N SER A 177 -22.65 4.80 -4.42
CA SER A 177 -22.06 5.04 -5.72
C SER A 177 -22.07 6.54 -6.03
N VAL A 178 -20.99 7.26 -5.74
CA VAL A 178 -20.72 8.49 -6.46
C VAL A 178 -20.18 8.05 -7.81
N ARG A 179 -21.05 8.11 -8.82
CA ARG A 179 -20.65 7.91 -10.21
C ARG A 179 -19.71 9.06 -10.59
N VAL A 180 -18.41 8.90 -10.37
CA VAL A 180 -17.42 9.69 -11.09
C VAL A 180 -17.33 9.10 -12.49
N MET A 181 -18.23 9.57 -13.36
CA MET A 181 -18.13 9.32 -14.79
C MET A 181 -17.07 10.26 -15.35
N ALA A 182 -15.80 9.93 -15.15
CA ALA A 182 -14.69 10.65 -15.76
C ALA A 182 -13.58 9.67 -16.16
N GLY A 183 -13.28 9.60 -17.46
CA GLY A 183 -11.93 9.27 -17.92
C GLY A 183 -11.74 8.03 -18.78
N LEU A 184 -12.43 6.91 -18.53
CA LEU A 184 -12.12 5.67 -19.28
C LEU A 184 -12.62 5.67 -20.74
N GLY A 185 -13.61 6.51 -21.07
CA GLY A 185 -14.10 6.69 -22.44
C GLY A 185 -13.12 7.46 -23.36
N LEU A 186 -12.20 8.25 -22.81
CA LEU A 186 -11.25 9.01 -23.64
C LEU A 186 -10.08 8.15 -24.14
N MET A 187 -9.64 7.15 -23.37
CA MET A 187 -8.51 6.30 -23.76
C MET A 187 -8.85 5.34 -24.91
N GLY A 188 -10.10 4.85 -24.97
CA GLY A 188 -10.60 4.04 -26.09
C GLY A 188 -10.84 4.84 -27.39
N LEU A 189 -11.23 6.12 -27.27
CA LEU A 189 -11.39 7.01 -28.43
C LEU A 189 -10.03 7.43 -29.02
N LEU A 190 -9.01 7.61 -28.17
CA LEU A 190 -7.65 7.92 -28.63
C LEU A 190 -7.01 6.76 -29.40
N PHE A 191 -7.25 5.50 -28.99
CA PHE A 191 -6.79 4.33 -29.74
C PHE A 191 -7.48 4.20 -31.11
N SER A 192 -8.77 4.51 -31.18
CA SER A 192 -9.54 4.49 -32.43
C SER A 192 -9.07 5.55 -33.44
N CYS A 193 -8.67 6.73 -32.98
CA CYS A 193 -8.13 7.79 -33.85
C CYS A 193 -6.69 7.52 -34.32
N LEU A 194 -5.89 6.76 -33.56
CA LEU A 194 -4.50 6.45 -33.92
C LEU A 194 -4.35 5.34 -34.96
N VAL A 195 -5.38 4.51 -35.14
CA VAL A 195 -5.39 3.43 -36.15
C VAL A 195 -5.95 3.92 -37.50
N LEU A 196 -6.53 5.13 -37.56
CA LEU A 196 -7.16 5.70 -38.76
C LEU A 196 -6.34 6.82 -39.45
N PHE A 197 -5.07 7.01 -39.10
CA PHE A 197 -4.16 7.94 -39.80
C PHE A 197 -2.81 7.29 -40.13
#